data_AF-A0A5E5P4P4-F1
#
_entry.id   AF-A0A5E5P4P4-F1
#
_cell.length_a   1.000
_cell.length_b   1.000
_cell.length_c   1.000
_cell.angle_alpha   90.00
_cell.angle_beta   90.00
_cell.angle_gamma   90.00
#
_symmetry.space_group_name_H-M   'P 1'
#
loop_
_entity.id
_entity.type
_entity.pdbx_description
1 polymer ?
#
loop_
_entity_poly.entity_id
_entity_poly.type
_entity_poly.pdbx_seq_one_letter_code
_entity_poly.pdbx_strand_id
1 'polypeptide(L)'
;MGRRAIVTLANLGSTFVIVLLAGCSEYKASTAAVSGTTHEMESAGASLSDVAPPPPRDVEARMRPVAAAVAMSGTPQVGSVVRGTYRWMADWPETDTVHLWEAAAGPTRIRVVGRAREMMPSAGLRGVRIRYCVKPVIGEGTSRLTGHKTCSAWTTVDNPRAANAAG
;
A
#
# COMPACT_ATOMS: atom_id res chain seq x y z
N MET A 1 7.35 44.54 -29.49
CA MET A 1 5.94 45.02 -29.46
C MET A 1 5.06 43.79 -29.70
N GLY A 2 4.06 43.42 -28.92
CA GLY A 2 3.43 43.96 -27.73
C GLY A 2 2.43 42.89 -27.27
N ARG A 3 2.31 42.72 -25.96
CA ARG A 3 1.40 41.81 -25.25
C ARG A 3 -0.05 41.92 -25.75
N ARG A 4 -0.80 40.82 -25.64
CA ARG A 4 -2.01 40.74 -24.80
C ARG A 4 -2.53 39.30 -24.70
N ALA A 5 -2.29 38.72 -23.53
CA ALA A 5 -3.12 37.67 -22.96
C ALA A 5 -4.46 38.29 -22.51
N ILE A 6 -5.57 37.56 -22.65
CA ILE A 6 -6.81 37.64 -21.86
C ILE A 6 -7.46 36.25 -21.98
N VAL A 7 -7.36 35.41 -20.95
CA VAL A 7 -8.33 35.12 -19.86
C VAL A 7 -9.55 34.31 -20.31
N THR A 8 -9.63 33.07 -19.81
CA THR A 8 -10.84 32.56 -19.13
C THR A 8 -10.45 31.43 -18.17
N LEU A 9 -10.19 31.82 -16.92
CA LEU A 9 -10.19 30.91 -15.76
C LEU A 9 -11.65 30.69 -15.39
N ALA A 10 -12.21 29.54 -15.76
CA ALA A 10 -13.51 29.11 -15.24
C ALA A 10 -13.30 28.59 -13.80
N ASN A 11 -13.48 29.51 -12.85
CA ASN A 11 -13.70 29.21 -11.43
C ASN A 11 -15.03 28.44 -11.30
N LEU A 12 -14.97 27.12 -11.16
CA LEU A 12 -16.10 26.34 -10.64
C LEU A 12 -15.97 26.31 -9.12
N GLY A 13 -16.46 27.38 -8.49
CA GLY A 13 -16.72 27.42 -7.07
C GLY A 13 -17.87 26.46 -6.75
N SER A 14 -17.55 25.30 -6.19
CA SER A 14 -18.55 24.40 -5.61
C SER A 14 -18.71 24.75 -4.13
N THR A 15 -19.67 25.61 -3.83
CA THR A 15 -20.14 25.87 -2.46
C THR A 15 -20.82 24.61 -1.92
N PHE A 16 -20.15 23.88 -1.03
CA PHE A 16 -20.81 22.85 -0.23
C PHE A 16 -21.55 23.52 0.93
N VAL A 17 -22.89 23.54 0.85
CA VAL A 17 -23.76 23.92 1.95
C VAL A 17 -23.85 22.71 2.89
N ILE A 18 -23.25 22.82 4.08
CA ILE A 18 -23.38 21.83 5.14
C ILE A 18 -24.65 22.17 5.92
N VAL A 19 -25.72 21.40 5.69
CA VAL A 19 -26.92 21.41 6.53
C VAL A 19 -26.69 20.45 7.71
N LEU A 20 -26.44 21.00 8.90
CA LEU A 20 -26.43 20.27 10.16
C LEU A 20 -27.88 19.97 10.58
N LEU A 21 -28.35 18.75 10.32
CA LEU A 21 -29.57 18.24 10.94
C LEU A 21 -29.23 17.75 12.35
N ALA A 22 -29.48 18.60 13.34
CA ALA A 22 -29.63 18.20 14.72
C ALA A 22 -30.93 17.38 14.85
N GLY A 23 -30.82 16.07 14.71
CA GLY A 23 -31.90 15.11 14.88
C GLY A 23 -31.68 14.25 16.12
N CYS A 24 -31.86 14.82 17.31
CA CYS A 24 -32.09 14.05 18.54
C CYS A 24 -33.50 13.43 18.44
N SER A 25 -33.62 12.29 17.75
CA SER A 25 -34.84 11.47 17.84
C SER A 25 -34.64 10.52 19.01
N GLU A 26 -35.16 10.95 20.15
CA GLU A 26 -35.34 10.17 21.37
C GLU A 26 -35.97 8.83 21.01
N TYR A 27 -35.27 7.74 21.32
CA TYR A 27 -35.82 6.40 21.23
C TYR A 27 -36.93 6.27 22.27
N LYS A 28 -38.17 6.22 21.78
CA LYS A 28 -39.38 6.06 22.56
C LYS A 28 -39.34 4.72 23.29
N ALA A 29 -39.01 4.76 24.58
CA ALA A 29 -39.16 3.64 25.48
C ALA A 29 -40.62 3.19 25.46
N SER A 30 -40.89 2.01 24.89
CA SER A 30 -42.18 1.35 25.03
C SER A 30 -42.25 0.76 26.43
N THR A 31 -42.85 1.50 27.35
CA THR A 31 -43.20 1.01 28.69
C THR A 31 -44.39 0.06 28.57
N ALA A 32 -44.10 -1.22 28.35
CA ALA A 32 -45.05 -2.28 28.67
C ALA A 32 -44.91 -2.60 30.16
N ALA A 33 -45.71 -1.94 30.98
CA ALA A 33 -45.92 -2.36 32.36
C ALA A 33 -46.98 -3.47 32.37
N VAL A 34 -46.56 -4.72 32.57
CA VAL A 34 -47.40 -5.78 33.13
C VAL A 34 -46.60 -6.45 34.24
N SER A 35 -47.23 -6.45 35.42
CA SER A 35 -46.70 -6.90 36.69
C SER A 35 -46.31 -8.38 36.73
N GLY A 36 -45.25 -8.66 37.50
CA GLY A 36 -45.15 -9.85 38.34
C GLY A 36 -44.44 -11.05 37.71
N THR A 37 -43.15 -11.19 37.97
CA THR A 37 -42.57 -12.26 38.81
C THR A 37 -41.05 -12.16 38.76
N THR A 38 -40.43 -12.37 39.92
CA THR A 38 -38.99 -12.42 40.18
C THR A 38 -38.21 -13.16 39.09
N HIS A 39 -37.20 -12.53 38.50
CA HIS A 39 -36.02 -13.22 37.99
C HIS A 39 -34.79 -12.31 38.03
N GLU A 40 -33.69 -12.92 38.42
CA GLU A 40 -32.33 -12.38 38.57
C GLU A 40 -31.91 -11.39 37.50
N MET A 41 -31.32 -10.30 37.99
CA MET A 41 -30.55 -9.35 37.22
C MET A 41 -29.18 -9.97 36.88
N GLU A 42 -29.09 -10.69 35.77
CA GLU A 42 -27.80 -11.03 35.17
C GLU A 42 -27.54 -10.11 33.97
N SER A 43 -26.74 -9.07 34.22
CA SER A 43 -26.08 -8.27 33.20
C SER A 43 -25.13 -9.18 32.43
N ALA A 44 -25.60 -9.82 31.37
CA ALA A 44 -24.76 -10.55 30.43
C ALA A 44 -23.85 -9.55 29.70
N GLY A 45 -22.65 -9.35 30.26
CA GLY A 45 -21.53 -8.78 29.53
C GLY A 45 -21.38 -9.53 28.21
N ALA A 46 -21.12 -8.81 27.12
CA ALA A 46 -20.82 -9.42 25.83
C ALA A 46 -19.68 -10.43 26.02
N SER A 47 -20.05 -11.70 26.09
CA SER A 47 -19.15 -12.81 26.34
C SER A 47 -18.22 -12.93 25.14
N LEU A 48 -16.94 -12.62 25.33
CA LEU A 48 -15.89 -12.86 24.36
C LEU A 48 -15.58 -14.37 24.20
N SER A 49 -16.33 -15.25 24.85
CA SER A 49 -15.99 -16.67 25.00
C SER A 49 -16.26 -17.53 23.77
N ASP A 50 -16.89 -17.02 22.72
CA ASP A 50 -17.18 -17.84 21.53
C ASP A 50 -16.76 -17.16 20.21
N VAL A 51 -15.56 -16.58 20.21
CA VAL A 51 -14.84 -16.38 18.94
C VAL A 51 -14.24 -17.72 18.57
N ALA A 52 -14.95 -18.49 17.74
CA ALA A 52 -14.40 -19.68 17.11
C ALA A 52 -13.03 -19.34 16.48
N PRO A 53 -11.98 -20.16 16.70
CA PRO A 53 -10.67 -19.89 16.11
C PRO A 53 -10.79 -19.71 14.59
N PRO A 54 -10.17 -18.67 14.01
CA PRO A 54 -10.18 -18.50 12.56
C PRO A 54 -9.61 -19.75 11.89
N PRO A 55 -10.13 -20.15 10.72
CA PRO A 55 -9.59 -21.30 10.01
C PRO A 55 -8.10 -21.08 9.73
N PRO A 56 -7.27 -22.15 9.67
CA PRO A 56 -5.81 -22.04 9.59
C PRO A 56 -5.30 -21.14 8.44
N ARG A 57 -6.05 -21.07 7.33
CA ARG A 57 -5.70 -20.24 6.18
C ARG A 57 -5.85 -18.74 6.43
N ASP A 58 -6.79 -18.34 7.28
CA ASP A 58 -6.99 -16.94 7.64
C ASP A 58 -5.88 -16.45 8.57
N VAL A 59 -5.40 -17.33 9.46
CA VAL A 59 -4.21 -17.06 10.26
C VAL A 59 -2.99 -16.89 9.36
N GLU A 60 -2.76 -17.83 8.44
CA GLU A 60 -1.62 -17.74 7.52
C GLU A 60 -1.66 -16.45 6.69
N ALA A 61 -2.84 -16.07 6.17
CA ALA A 61 -3.01 -14.84 5.40
C ALA A 61 -2.69 -13.58 6.22
N ARG A 62 -3.11 -13.52 7.49
CA ARG A 62 -2.83 -12.41 8.41
C ARG A 62 -1.36 -12.33 8.82
N MET A 63 -0.67 -13.46 8.80
CA MET A 63 0.75 -13.60 9.19
C MET A 63 1.71 -13.41 8.01
N ARG A 64 1.22 -13.20 6.78
CA ARG A 64 2.10 -12.98 5.63
C ARG A 64 2.89 -11.68 5.81
N PRO A 65 4.22 -11.70 5.61
CA PRO A 65 5.02 -10.50 5.76
C PRO A 65 4.70 -9.48 4.66
N VAL A 66 4.85 -8.20 4.98
CA VAL A 66 4.59 -7.11 4.04
C VAL A 66 5.84 -6.25 3.87
N ALA A 67 6.16 -5.93 2.61
CA ALA A 67 7.14 -4.91 2.25
C ALA A 67 6.38 -3.66 1.80
N ALA A 68 6.47 -2.59 2.59
CA ALA A 68 5.82 -1.31 2.31
C ALA A 68 6.84 -0.28 1.76
N ALA A 69 6.34 0.85 1.27
CA ALA A 69 7.17 1.97 0.80
C ALA A 69 8.32 1.53 -0.15
N VAL A 70 8.01 0.60 -1.06
CA VAL A 70 9.00 0.06 -2.01
C VAL A 70 9.41 1.17 -2.97
N ALA A 71 10.70 1.48 -3.00
CA ALA A 71 11.26 2.58 -3.77
C ALA A 71 12.66 2.23 -4.29
N MET A 72 13.19 3.14 -5.11
CA MET A 72 14.59 3.14 -5.54
C MET A 72 15.31 4.26 -4.79
N SER A 73 16.60 4.07 -4.49
CA SER A 73 17.43 5.05 -3.77
C SER A 73 17.59 6.38 -4.52
N GLY A 74 17.26 6.40 -5.81
CA GLY A 74 17.28 7.59 -6.65
C GLY A 74 16.80 7.27 -8.06
N THR A 75 16.97 8.22 -8.96
CA THR A 75 16.67 8.01 -10.38
C THR A 75 17.74 7.11 -11.00
N PRO A 76 17.36 5.96 -11.59
CA PRO A 76 18.33 5.05 -12.19
C PRO A 76 19.05 5.69 -13.37
N GLN A 77 20.39 5.60 -13.38
CA GLN A 77 21.24 6.06 -14.48
C GLN A 77 22.05 4.89 -15.04
N VAL A 78 22.31 4.89 -16.34
CA VAL A 78 23.18 3.89 -16.97
C VAL A 78 24.57 3.93 -16.34
N GLY A 79 25.12 2.77 -16.00
CA GLY A 79 26.46 2.64 -15.43
C GLY A 79 26.61 3.12 -13.97
N SER A 80 25.51 3.53 -13.33
CA SER A 80 25.48 3.89 -11.91
C SER A 80 24.68 2.86 -11.12
N VAL A 81 25.17 2.48 -9.94
CA VAL A 81 24.43 1.57 -9.05
C VAL A 81 23.22 2.29 -8.48
N VAL A 82 22.07 1.64 -8.55
CA VAL A 82 20.83 2.03 -7.88
C VAL A 82 20.39 0.91 -6.94
N ARG A 83 19.92 1.27 -5.75
CA ARG A 83 19.52 0.32 -4.71
C ARG A 83 18.01 0.35 -4.51
N GLY A 84 17.43 -0.82 -4.35
CA GLY A 84 16.05 -0.98 -3.91
C GLY A 84 15.90 -0.76 -2.41
N THR A 85 14.89 0.01 -2.03
CA THR A 85 14.53 0.29 -0.63
C THR A 85 13.08 -0.11 -0.38
N TYR A 86 12.79 -0.47 0.87
CA TYR A 86 11.44 -0.78 1.35
C TYR A 86 11.46 -0.71 2.87
N ARG A 87 10.27 -0.62 3.45
CA ARG A 87 10.00 -0.75 4.88
C ARG A 87 9.48 -2.14 5.16
N TRP A 88 10.16 -2.87 6.04
CA TRP A 88 9.70 -4.16 6.55
C TRP A 88 8.54 -3.97 7.52
N MET A 89 7.46 -4.72 7.32
CA MET A 89 6.23 -4.63 8.11
C MET A 89 5.83 -6.02 8.64
N ALA A 90 6.77 -6.74 9.25
CA ALA A 90 6.48 -7.97 9.97
C ALA A 90 7.25 -7.99 11.29
N ASP A 91 6.67 -8.65 12.29
CA ASP A 91 7.29 -8.77 13.63
C ASP A 91 8.41 -9.82 13.64
N TRP A 92 8.46 -10.68 12.62
CA TRP A 92 9.48 -11.70 12.47
C TRP A 92 10.65 -11.23 11.60
N PRO A 93 11.86 -11.77 11.83
CA PRO A 93 13.01 -11.47 10.99
C PRO A 93 12.76 -11.83 9.53
N GLU A 94 13.31 -10.99 8.67
CA GLU A 94 13.35 -11.23 7.24
C GLU A 94 14.30 -12.41 6.93
N THR A 95 13.88 -13.31 6.04
CA THR A 95 14.71 -14.44 5.57
C THR A 95 15.03 -14.31 4.08
N ASP A 96 14.61 -15.26 3.26
CA ASP A 96 14.92 -15.33 1.83
C ASP A 96 14.02 -14.43 0.98
N THR A 97 13.92 -13.15 1.35
CA THR A 97 13.17 -12.17 0.55
C THR A 97 13.72 -12.11 -0.87
N VAL A 98 12.81 -12.10 -1.84
CA VAL A 98 13.19 -12.06 -3.25
C VAL A 98 13.18 -10.62 -3.73
N HIS A 99 14.31 -10.19 -4.28
CA HIS A 99 14.49 -8.89 -4.92
C HIS A 99 14.43 -9.02 -6.44
N LEU A 100 13.69 -8.13 -7.10
CA LEU A 100 13.50 -8.16 -8.55
C LEU A 100 13.58 -6.75 -9.13
N TRP A 101 14.19 -6.63 -10.29
CA TRP A 101 14.12 -5.46 -11.14
C TRP A 101 13.35 -5.80 -12.40
N GLU A 102 12.31 -5.03 -12.68
CA GLU A 102 11.47 -5.23 -13.85
C GLU A 102 11.64 -4.05 -14.80
N ALA A 103 11.68 -4.32 -16.10
CA ALA A 103 11.74 -3.32 -17.15
C ALA A 103 10.53 -3.46 -18.09
N ALA A 104 9.99 -2.32 -18.50
CA ALA A 104 8.91 -2.21 -19.45
C ALA A 104 9.34 -1.34 -20.63
N ALA A 105 9.46 -1.95 -21.81
CA ALA A 105 9.73 -1.24 -23.07
C ALA A 105 8.46 -0.68 -23.73
N GLY A 106 7.29 -0.95 -23.14
CA GLY A 106 5.97 -0.55 -23.60
C GLY A 106 4.90 -0.93 -22.57
N PRO A 107 3.60 -0.74 -22.85
CA PRO A 107 2.55 -0.89 -21.85
C PRO A 107 2.35 -2.33 -21.34
N THR A 108 2.69 -3.34 -22.14
CA THR A 108 2.32 -4.74 -21.87
C THR A 108 3.50 -5.69 -21.70
N ARG A 109 4.71 -5.29 -22.11
CA ARG A 109 5.88 -6.18 -22.10
C ARG A 109 6.78 -5.88 -20.90
N ILE A 110 6.54 -6.58 -19.80
CA ILE A 110 7.38 -6.55 -18.59
C ILE A 110 8.37 -7.72 -18.64
N ARG A 111 9.66 -7.44 -18.42
CA ARG A 111 10.70 -8.45 -18.26
C ARG A 111 11.48 -8.24 -16.98
N VAL A 112 12.02 -9.31 -16.41
CA VAL A 112 12.98 -9.22 -15.29
C VAL A 112 14.36 -8.91 -15.84
N VAL A 113 15.03 -7.92 -15.24
CA VAL A 113 16.37 -7.44 -15.64
C VAL A 113 17.39 -7.50 -14.51
N GLY A 114 16.98 -7.89 -13.30
CA GLY A 114 17.86 -8.04 -12.15
C GLY A 114 17.17 -8.82 -11.02
N ARG A 115 17.96 -9.50 -10.19
CA ARG A 115 17.49 -10.35 -9.08
C ARG A 115 18.19 -10.08 -7.74
N ALA A 116 18.76 -8.90 -7.60
CA ALA A 116 19.46 -8.46 -6.41
C ALA A 116 18.85 -7.15 -5.89
N ARG A 117 19.15 -6.82 -4.63
CA ARG A 117 18.71 -5.55 -4.05
C ARG A 117 19.31 -4.34 -4.75
N GLU A 118 20.50 -4.50 -5.32
CA GLU A 118 21.20 -3.48 -6.10
C GLU A 118 21.24 -3.90 -7.57
N MET A 119 21.20 -2.92 -8.46
CA MET A 119 21.46 -3.14 -9.87
C MET A 119 22.23 -1.96 -10.47
N MET A 120 22.88 -2.23 -11.60
CA MET A 120 23.43 -1.19 -12.46
C MET A 120 22.74 -1.27 -13.82
N PRO A 121 21.92 -0.28 -14.20
CA PRO A 121 21.28 -0.27 -15.52
C PRO A 121 22.34 -0.31 -16.64
N SER A 122 22.17 -1.24 -17.57
CA SER A 122 23.02 -1.32 -18.76
C SER A 122 22.59 -0.31 -19.81
N ALA A 123 23.46 -0.04 -20.80
CA ALA A 123 23.16 0.89 -21.89
C ALA A 123 21.86 0.57 -22.64
N GLY A 124 21.51 -0.71 -22.78
CA GLY A 124 20.26 -1.15 -23.42
C GLY A 124 18.98 -0.88 -22.61
N LEU A 125 19.09 -0.34 -21.40
CA LEU A 125 17.96 0.13 -20.59
C LEU A 125 17.77 1.64 -20.64
N ARG A 126 18.63 2.40 -21.34
CA ARG A 126 18.46 3.84 -21.50
C ARG A 126 17.07 4.16 -22.07
N GLY A 127 16.35 5.08 -21.44
CA GLY A 127 14.99 5.45 -21.84
C GLY A 127 13.92 4.39 -21.56
N VAL A 128 14.28 3.21 -21.04
CA VAL A 128 13.33 2.17 -20.63
C VAL A 128 12.82 2.47 -19.23
N ARG A 129 11.54 2.18 -18.97
CA ARG A 129 10.97 2.28 -17.62
C ARG A 129 11.35 1.05 -16.82
N ILE A 130 11.91 1.25 -15.64
CA ILE A 130 12.21 0.18 -14.69
C ILE A 130 11.49 0.40 -13.37
N ARG A 131 11.35 -0.67 -12.59
CA ARG A 131 10.89 -0.61 -11.20
C ARG A 131 11.59 -1.67 -10.37
N TYR A 132 11.69 -1.41 -9.08
CA TYR A 132 12.16 -2.36 -8.08
C TYR A 132 10.96 -3.06 -7.44
N CYS A 133 11.02 -4.37 -7.27
CA CYS A 133 9.99 -5.19 -6.66
C CYS A 133 10.57 -6.09 -5.57
N VAL A 134 9.78 -6.34 -4.53
CA VAL A 134 10.14 -7.18 -3.40
C VAL A 134 9.04 -8.21 -3.17
N LYS A 135 9.42 -9.46 -2.95
CA LYS A 135 8.53 -10.52 -2.45
C LYS A 135 9.01 -10.92 -1.05
N PRO A 136 8.41 -10.38 0.02
CA PRO A 136 8.89 -10.57 1.38
C PRO A 136 8.69 -12.03 1.84
N VAL A 137 9.63 -12.53 2.62
CA VAL A 137 9.61 -13.91 3.16
C VAL A 137 10.02 -13.93 4.62
N ILE A 138 9.33 -14.76 5.41
CA ILE A 138 9.70 -15.13 6.78
C ILE A 138 9.72 -16.65 6.92
N GLY A 139 10.45 -17.12 7.93
CA GLY A 139 10.56 -18.54 8.24
C GLY A 139 11.29 -19.34 7.16
N GLU A 140 11.36 -20.65 7.38
CA GLU A 140 12.08 -21.61 6.54
C GLU A 140 11.33 -22.95 6.50
N GLY A 141 11.63 -23.79 5.51
CA GLY A 141 11.01 -25.11 5.38
C GLY A 141 9.47 -25.06 5.41
N THR A 142 8.87 -25.78 6.35
CA THR A 142 7.41 -25.90 6.50
C THR A 142 6.74 -24.69 7.16
N SER A 143 7.50 -23.81 7.83
CA SER A 143 6.98 -22.57 8.42
C SER A 143 7.18 -21.35 7.51
N ARG A 144 7.68 -21.56 6.29
CA ARG A 144 7.96 -20.49 5.33
C ARG A 144 6.67 -19.80 4.88
N LEU A 145 6.55 -18.50 5.16
CA LEU A 145 5.48 -17.67 4.67
C LEU A 145 6.00 -16.63 3.69
N THR A 146 5.29 -16.48 2.58
CA THR A 146 5.63 -15.51 1.54
C THR A 146 4.52 -14.49 1.37
N GLY A 147 4.88 -13.21 1.38
CA GLY A 147 3.94 -12.12 1.13
C GLY A 147 3.74 -11.81 -0.35
N HIS A 148 2.86 -10.85 -0.61
CA HIS A 148 2.58 -10.39 -1.96
C HIS A 148 3.76 -9.59 -2.53
N LYS A 149 3.97 -9.71 -3.85
CA LYS A 149 4.95 -8.89 -4.55
C LYS A 149 4.49 -7.44 -4.52
N THR A 150 5.33 -6.57 -3.97
CA THR A 150 5.10 -5.12 -3.97
C THR A 150 6.19 -4.44 -4.78
N CYS A 151 5.83 -3.46 -5.60
CA CYS A 151 6.75 -2.80 -6.50
C CYS A 151 6.73 -1.29 -6.32
N SER A 152 7.86 -0.64 -6.57
CA SER A 152 7.95 0.80 -6.71
C SER A 152 7.16 1.28 -7.93
N ALA A 153 6.96 2.60 -8.00
CA ALA A 153 6.55 3.25 -9.23
C ALA A 153 7.56 2.97 -10.36
N TRP A 154 7.06 3.04 -11.60
CA TRP A 154 7.89 2.96 -12.80
C TRP A 154 8.67 4.25 -13.02
N THR A 155 9.98 4.16 -13.20
CA THR A 155 10.86 5.30 -13.48
C THR A 155 11.67 5.04 -14.75
N THR A 156 11.74 6.03 -15.63
CA THR A 156 12.57 5.98 -16.83
C THR A 156 14.04 6.11 -16.47
N VAL A 157 14.89 5.21 -16.99
CA VAL A 157 16.35 5.31 -16.85
C VAL A 157 16.88 6.51 -17.63
N ASP A 158 17.81 7.25 -17.02
CA ASP A 158 18.35 8.51 -17.54
C ASP A 158 17.25 9.58 -17.74
N ASN A 159 16.23 9.62 -16.88
CA ASN A 159 15.14 10.61 -17.00
C ASN A 159 15.68 12.05 -16.83
N PRO A 160 15.65 12.89 -17.89
CA PRO A 160 16.22 14.23 -17.83
C PRO A 160 15.44 15.17 -16.90
N ARG A 161 14.15 14.89 -16.65
CA ARG A 161 13.32 15.71 -15.74
C ARG A 161 13.68 15.53 -14.27
N ALA A 162 14.26 14.39 -13.90
CA ALA A 162 14.63 14.13 -12.51
C ALA A 162 15.98 14.77 -12.15
N ALA A 163 16.88 14.95 -13.11
CA ALA A 163 18.15 15.63 -12.91
C ALA A 163 17.98 17.11 -12.53
N ASN A 164 16.93 17.77 -13.04
CA ASN A 164 16.65 19.19 -12.77
C ASN A 164 15.99 19.47 -11.40
N ALA A 165 15.57 18.44 -10.66
CA ALA A 165 14.95 18.61 -9.34
C ALA A 165 15.96 18.54 -8.18
N ALA A 166 17.21 18.23 -8.47
CA ALA A 166 18.29 18.08 -7.49
C ALA A 166 19.36 19.19 -7.59
N GLY A 167 19.07 20.26 -8.33
CA GLY A 167 19.96 21.41 -8.56
C GLY A 167 19.43 22.69 -7.95
#